data_AF-A0A8S8YLL4-F1
#
_entry.id   AF-A0A8S8YLL4-F1
#
_cell.length_a   1.000
_cell.length_b   1.000
_cell.length_c   1.000
_cell.angle_alpha   90.00
_cell.angle_beta   90.00
_cell.angle_gamma   90.00
#
_symmetry.space_group_name_H-M   'P 1'
#
loop_
_entity.id
_entity.type
_entity.pdbx_description
1 polymer ?
#
loop_
_entity_poly.entity_id
_entity_poly.type
_entity_poly.pdbx_seq_one_letter_code
_entity_poly.pdbx_strand_id
1 'polypeptide(L)'
;MPQGGPTRLSSRLPEDALSVAERVGTRRRLPMAEALTLLSELNDELDRLDAERDALIALHQQIKQKASRVVDDTFDVYEERQLAHVLLEAPRRPVDLDQFCAGMQIQPQRAEEMMDTLRGVMMRQIGAETGTIIATSDDRLLPWWLAKADPK
;
A
#
# COMPACT_ATOMS: atom_id res chain seq x y z
N MET A 1 23.88 -15.10 12.14
CA MET A 1 22.86 -15.99 12.74
C MET A 1 21.81 -15.10 13.38
N PRO A 2 20.51 -15.23 13.03
CA PRO A 2 19.46 -14.48 13.73
C PRO A 2 19.50 -14.76 15.24
N GLN A 3 19.19 -13.76 16.07
CA GLN A 3 19.15 -13.89 17.52
C GLN A 3 17.92 -14.72 17.95
N GLY A 4 18.10 -16.03 18.07
CA GLY A 4 17.06 -16.94 18.54
C GLY A 4 17.06 -18.25 17.78
N GLY A 5 16.82 -19.37 18.47
CA GLY A 5 16.60 -20.65 17.82
C GLY A 5 15.36 -20.64 16.91
N PRO A 6 15.11 -21.74 16.17
CA PRO A 6 14.00 -21.90 15.23
C PRO A 6 12.62 -21.52 15.81
N THR A 7 12.45 -21.71 17.12
CA THR A 7 11.25 -21.38 17.90
C THR A 7 10.93 -19.89 18.02
N ARG A 8 11.89 -18.98 17.79
CA ARG A 8 11.61 -17.54 17.70
C ARG A 8 11.23 -17.11 16.28
N LEU A 9 11.67 -17.87 15.27
CA LEU A 9 11.36 -17.60 13.87
C LEU A 9 9.92 -17.99 13.55
N SER A 10 9.37 -19.04 14.16
CA SER A 10 7.98 -19.50 13.96
C SER A 10 6.94 -18.40 14.15
N SER A 11 7.12 -17.48 15.10
CA SER A 11 6.21 -16.35 15.34
C SER A 11 6.01 -15.39 14.16
N ARG A 12 6.89 -15.45 13.14
CA ARG A 12 6.87 -14.58 11.96
C ARG A 12 6.81 -15.36 10.64
N LEU A 13 6.70 -16.69 10.72
CA LEU A 13 6.60 -17.54 9.55
C LEU A 13 5.13 -17.66 9.10
N PRO A 14 4.88 -17.83 7.80
CA PRO A 14 3.57 -18.24 7.31
C PRO A 14 3.17 -19.58 7.93
N GLU A 15 1.86 -19.83 8.02
CA GLU A 15 1.31 -21.05 8.66
C GLU A 15 1.91 -22.32 8.06
N ASP A 16 2.11 -22.35 6.75
CA ASP A 16 2.63 -23.51 6.02
C ASP A 16 4.12 -23.81 6.34
N ALA A 17 4.90 -22.80 6.73
CA ALA A 17 6.29 -22.94 7.14
C ALA A 17 6.48 -23.32 8.63
N LEU A 18 5.41 -23.31 9.44
CA LEU A 18 5.48 -23.62 10.87
C LEU A 18 5.90 -25.07 11.12
N SER A 19 5.40 -26.00 10.31
CA SER A 19 5.70 -27.44 10.41
C SER A 19 7.19 -27.74 10.22
N VAL A 20 7.86 -27.02 9.31
CA VAL A 20 9.31 -27.08 9.08
C VAL A 20 10.08 -26.54 10.29
N ALA A 21 9.64 -25.39 10.83
CA ALA A 21 10.28 -24.76 11.99
C ALA A 21 10.20 -25.63 13.26
N GLU A 22 9.10 -26.35 13.48
CA GLU A 22 8.93 -27.30 14.59
C GLU A 22 9.87 -28.51 14.47
N ARG A 23 10.02 -29.07 13.26
CA ARG A 23 10.92 -30.20 12.99
C ARG A 23 12.39 -29.85 13.23
N VAL A 24 12.79 -28.60 12.93
CA VAL A 24 14.15 -28.10 13.19
C VAL A 24 14.35 -27.72 14.66
N GLY A 25 13.33 -27.13 15.30
CA GLY A 25 13.41 -26.64 16.68
C GLY A 25 13.63 -27.72 17.75
N THR A 26 13.29 -28.98 17.45
CA THR A 26 13.34 -30.09 18.39
C THR A 26 14.65 -30.88 18.39
N ARG A 27 15.59 -30.62 17.45
CA ARG A 27 16.77 -31.47 17.26
C ARG A 27 18.10 -30.71 17.27
N ARG A 28 19.08 -31.22 18.02
CA ARG A 28 20.46 -30.67 18.11
C ARG A 28 21.33 -31.01 16.89
N ARG A 29 20.99 -32.06 16.15
CA ARG A 29 21.67 -32.54 14.94
C ARG A 29 20.64 -32.97 13.91
N LEU A 30 20.86 -32.59 12.66
CA LEU A 30 19.99 -32.91 11.54
C LEU A 30 20.78 -33.76 10.52
N PRO A 31 20.38 -35.00 10.23
CA PRO A 31 20.99 -35.81 9.17
C PRO A 31 20.89 -35.12 7.80
N MET A 32 21.86 -35.34 6.91
CA MET A 32 21.95 -34.66 5.62
C MET A 32 20.69 -34.84 4.74
N ALA A 33 20.15 -36.06 4.65
CA ALA A 33 18.96 -36.34 3.85
C ALA A 33 17.72 -35.59 4.38
N GLU A 34 17.57 -35.49 5.70
CA GLU A 34 16.50 -34.72 6.33
C GLU A 34 16.71 -33.22 6.12
N ALA A 35 17.96 -32.73 6.20
CA ALA A 35 18.30 -31.34 5.90
C ALA A 35 17.90 -30.94 4.48
N LEU A 36 18.25 -31.75 3.49
CA LEU A 36 17.90 -31.51 2.10
C LEU A 36 16.38 -31.50 1.90
N THR A 37 15.66 -32.41 2.55
CA THR A 37 14.19 -32.46 2.47
C THR A 37 13.55 -31.19 3.04
N LEU A 38 13.97 -30.77 4.24
CA LEU A 38 13.44 -29.55 4.87
C LEU A 38 13.78 -28.28 4.08
N LEU A 39 14.98 -28.23 3.47
CA LEU A 39 15.37 -27.12 2.62
C LEU A 39 14.55 -27.08 1.32
N SER A 40 14.24 -28.23 0.72
CA SER A 40 13.33 -28.30 -0.42
C SER A 40 11.92 -27.84 -0.06
N GLU A 41 11.36 -28.32 1.05
CA GLU A 41 10.04 -27.86 1.55
C GLU A 41 10.01 -26.34 1.77
N LEU A 42 11.08 -25.77 2.33
CA LEU A 42 11.17 -24.32 2.53
C LEU A 42 11.30 -23.54 1.22
N ASN A 43 12.05 -24.06 0.25
CA ASN A 43 12.18 -23.41 -1.06
C ASN A 43 10.84 -23.40 -1.81
N ASP A 44 10.09 -24.50 -1.78
CA ASP A 44 8.77 -24.58 -2.40
C ASP A 44 7.81 -23.54 -1.79
N GLU A 45 7.88 -23.35 -0.47
CA GLU A 45 7.09 -22.34 0.24
C GLU A 45 7.53 -20.90 -0.10
N LEU A 46 8.83 -20.65 -0.25
CA LEU A 46 9.33 -19.36 -0.72
C LEU A 46 8.86 -19.06 -2.15
N ASP A 47 8.92 -20.03 -3.05
CA ASP A 47 8.46 -19.88 -4.44
C ASP A 47 6.96 -19.56 -4.49
N ARG A 48 6.15 -20.18 -3.61
CA ARG A 48 4.72 -19.86 -3.48
C ARG A 48 4.49 -18.42 -3.00
N LEU A 49 5.20 -17.98 -1.97
CA LEU A 49 5.10 -16.61 -1.46
C LEU A 49 5.53 -15.57 -2.49
N ASP A 50 6.55 -15.87 -3.28
CA ASP A 50 7.00 -15.01 -4.38
C ASP A 50 5.92 -14.90 -5.46
N ALA A 51 5.27 -16.01 -5.83
CA ALA A 51 4.15 -15.99 -6.77
C ALA A 51 2.95 -15.17 -6.24
N GLU A 52 2.61 -15.31 -4.96
CA GLU A 52 1.56 -14.50 -4.32
C GLU A 52 1.92 -13.01 -4.29
N ARG A 53 3.17 -12.70 -3.93
CA ARG A 53 3.70 -11.34 -3.95
C ARG A 53 3.63 -10.73 -5.35
N ASP A 54 4.01 -11.47 -6.38
CA ASP A 54 3.98 -11.01 -7.76
C ASP A 54 2.53 -10.77 -8.25
N ALA A 55 1.58 -11.63 -7.84
CA ALA A 55 0.17 -11.41 -8.11
C ALA A 55 -0.37 -10.14 -7.44
N LEU A 56 0.02 -9.88 -6.18
CA LEU A 56 -0.32 -8.65 -5.46
C LEU A 56 0.30 -7.41 -6.13
N ILE A 57 1.56 -7.49 -6.57
CA ILE A 57 2.21 -6.41 -7.32
C ILE A 57 1.47 -6.17 -8.64
N ALA A 58 1.11 -7.22 -9.37
CA ALA A 58 0.37 -7.09 -10.63
C ALA A 58 -0.99 -6.42 -10.41
N LEU A 59 -1.73 -6.82 -9.38
CA LEU A 59 -3.00 -6.19 -9.01
C LEU A 59 -2.80 -4.72 -8.61
N HIS A 60 -1.77 -4.43 -7.80
CA HIS A 60 -1.41 -3.06 -7.44
C HIS A 60 -1.16 -2.19 -8.69
N GLN A 61 -0.38 -2.70 -9.65
CA GLN A 61 -0.12 -1.99 -10.91
C GLN A 61 -1.38 -1.82 -11.75
N GLN A 62 -2.25 -2.83 -11.80
CA GLN A 62 -3.52 -2.73 -12.51
C GLN A 62 -4.43 -1.66 -11.90
N ILE A 63 -4.49 -1.56 -10.56
CA ILE A 63 -5.22 -0.51 -9.86
C ILE A 63 -4.63 0.86 -10.20
N LYS A 64 -3.30 1.02 -10.14
CA LYS A 64 -2.63 2.27 -10.52
C LYS A 64 -2.96 2.70 -11.94
N GLN A 65 -2.88 1.78 -12.91
CA GLN A 65 -3.19 2.08 -14.31
C GLN A 65 -4.65 2.52 -14.51
N LYS A 66 -5.60 1.86 -13.83
CA LYS A 66 -7.01 2.26 -13.87
C LYS A 66 -7.22 3.63 -13.23
N ALA A 67 -6.64 3.86 -12.06
CA ALA A 67 -6.77 5.13 -11.35
C ALA A 67 -6.12 6.30 -12.12
N SER A 68 -4.98 6.06 -12.76
CA SER A 68 -4.29 7.03 -13.60
C SER A 68 -5.18 7.50 -14.76
N ARG A 69 -5.88 6.58 -15.44
CA ARG A 69 -6.87 6.93 -16.48
C ARG A 69 -8.03 7.75 -15.93
N VAL A 70 -8.57 7.37 -14.77
CA VAL A 70 -9.65 8.14 -14.13
C VAL A 70 -9.20 9.56 -13.80
N VAL A 71 -7.97 9.73 -13.31
CA VAL A 71 -7.37 11.05 -13.05
C VAL A 71 -7.25 11.85 -14.34
N ASP A 72 -6.76 11.25 -15.41
CA ASP A 72 -6.62 11.91 -16.71
C ASP A 72 -7.98 12.38 -17.26
N ASP A 73 -9.03 11.59 -17.06
CA ASP A 73 -10.41 11.90 -17.48
C ASP A 73 -11.12 12.91 -16.54
N THR A 74 -10.75 12.97 -15.26
CA THR A 74 -11.43 13.80 -14.25
C THR A 74 -10.92 15.24 -14.21
N PHE A 75 -9.61 15.43 -14.44
CA PHE A 75 -8.96 16.74 -14.31
C PHE A 75 -8.52 17.24 -15.68
N ASP A 76 -9.06 18.37 -16.12
CA ASP A 76 -8.67 19.03 -17.38
C ASP A 76 -7.35 19.81 -17.22
N VAL A 77 -7.17 20.46 -16.07
CA VAL A 77 -6.00 21.29 -15.75
C VAL A 77 -4.78 20.40 -15.53
N TYR A 78 -3.69 20.71 -16.24
CA TYR A 78 -2.47 19.91 -16.19
C TYR A 78 -1.88 19.82 -14.78
N GLU A 79 -1.83 20.93 -14.07
CA GLU A 79 -1.27 21.00 -12.73
C GLU A 79 -2.09 20.21 -11.70
N GLU A 80 -3.42 20.24 -11.79
CA GLU A 80 -4.32 19.42 -10.96
C GLU A 80 -4.12 17.93 -11.24
N ARG A 81 -4.02 17.56 -12.51
CA ARG A 81 -3.75 16.18 -12.95
C ARG A 81 -2.41 15.68 -12.41
N GLN A 82 -1.36 16.51 -12.45
CA GLN A 82 -0.06 16.14 -11.89
C GLN A 82 -0.10 15.97 -10.38
N LEU A 83 -0.80 16.87 -9.67
CA LEU A 83 -0.99 16.75 -8.23
C LEU A 83 -1.73 15.46 -7.86
N ALA A 84 -2.76 15.12 -8.63
CA ALA A 84 -3.51 13.87 -8.48
C ALA A 84 -2.63 12.63 -8.68
N HIS A 85 -1.76 12.63 -9.70
CA HIS A 85 -0.80 11.54 -9.94
C HIS A 85 0.21 11.40 -8.79
N VAL A 86 0.72 12.50 -8.23
CA VAL A 86 1.59 12.47 -7.05
C VAL A 86 0.89 11.81 -5.85
N LEU A 87 -0.39 12.08 -5.66
CA LEU A 87 -1.21 11.44 -4.62
C LEU A 87 -1.46 9.96 -4.89
N LEU A 88 -1.71 9.58 -6.14
CA LEU A 88 -1.88 8.17 -6.54
C LEU A 88 -0.61 7.33 -6.29
N GLU A 89 0.57 7.94 -6.44
CA GLU A 89 1.85 7.27 -6.17
C GLU A 89 2.02 6.93 -4.69
N ALA A 90 1.53 7.78 -3.78
CA ALA A 90 1.67 7.59 -2.34
C ALA A 90 0.39 8.00 -1.57
N PRO A 91 -0.71 7.23 -1.68
CA PRO A 91 -2.04 7.65 -1.21
C PRO A 91 -2.16 7.90 0.30
N ARG A 92 -1.25 7.33 1.10
CA ARG A 92 -1.22 7.49 2.56
C ARG A 92 -0.16 8.49 3.05
N ARG A 93 0.66 9.04 2.15
CA ARG A 93 1.71 9.98 2.51
C ARG A 93 1.21 11.41 2.26
N PRO A 94 1.40 12.35 3.20
CA PRO A 94 1.17 13.76 2.93
C PRO A 94 2.00 14.23 1.74
N VAL A 95 1.39 15.00 0.84
CA VAL A 95 2.10 15.63 -0.27
C VAL A 95 2.94 16.77 0.27
N ASP A 96 4.21 16.81 -0.12
CA ASP A 96 5.07 17.96 0.08
C ASP A 96 4.74 19.01 -1.00
N LEU A 97 3.87 19.96 -0.63
CA LEU A 97 3.40 20.99 -1.56
C LEU A 97 4.52 21.97 -1.95
N ASP A 98 5.48 22.21 -1.06
CA ASP A 98 6.62 23.08 -1.35
C ASP A 98 7.51 22.45 -2.42
N GLN A 99 7.82 21.16 -2.27
CA GLN A 99 8.55 20.39 -3.28
C GLN A 99 7.81 20.34 -4.61
N PHE A 100 6.49 20.14 -4.59
CA PHE A 100 5.65 20.11 -5.78
C PHE A 100 5.63 21.48 -6.50
N CYS A 101 5.45 22.56 -5.75
CA CYS A 101 5.46 23.93 -6.28
C CYS A 101 6.80 24.26 -6.94
N ALA A 102 7.91 23.92 -6.27
CA ALA A 102 9.25 24.13 -6.80
C ALA A 102 9.47 23.38 -8.12
N GLY A 103 8.97 22.14 -8.21
CA GLY A 103 9.08 21.32 -9.41
C GLY A 103 8.26 21.84 -10.60
N MET A 104 7.09 22.43 -10.35
CA MET A 104 6.20 22.94 -11.40
C MET A 104 6.30 24.46 -11.63
N GLN A 105 7.15 25.15 -10.88
CA GLN A 105 7.28 26.62 -10.90
C GLN A 105 5.93 27.35 -10.69
N ILE A 106 5.09 26.83 -9.80
CA ILE A 106 3.80 27.43 -9.45
C ILE A 106 3.85 28.14 -8.10
N GLN A 107 2.94 29.10 -7.90
CA GLN A 107 2.79 29.78 -6.62
C GLN A 107 2.17 28.84 -5.57
N PRO A 108 2.61 28.89 -4.30
CA PRO A 108 2.06 28.06 -3.22
C PRO A 108 0.54 28.16 -3.08
N GLN A 109 -0.02 29.37 -3.19
CA GLN A 109 -1.47 29.61 -3.11
C GLN A 109 -2.24 28.79 -4.15
N ARG A 110 -1.69 28.67 -5.37
CA ARG A 110 -2.30 27.87 -6.44
C ARG A 110 -2.27 26.38 -6.11
N ALA A 111 -1.24 25.89 -5.43
CA ALA A 111 -1.17 24.49 -5.01
C ALA A 111 -2.17 24.15 -3.90
N GLU A 112 -2.42 25.08 -2.98
CA GLU A 112 -3.47 24.94 -1.98
C GLU A 112 -4.86 24.89 -2.62
N GLU A 113 -5.16 25.79 -3.57
CA GLU A 113 -6.41 25.78 -4.33
C GLU A 113 -6.63 24.46 -5.07
N MET A 114 -5.59 23.92 -5.73
CA MET A 114 -5.68 22.63 -6.41
C MET A 114 -5.91 21.47 -5.44
N MET A 115 -5.27 21.49 -4.26
CA MET A 115 -5.49 20.48 -3.21
C MET A 115 -6.94 20.50 -2.72
N ASP A 116 -7.55 21.66 -2.58
CA ASP A 116 -8.94 21.81 -2.16
C ASP A 116 -9.91 21.31 -3.23
N THR A 117 -9.67 21.65 -4.50
CA THR A 117 -10.43 21.10 -5.64
C THR A 117 -10.37 19.57 -5.64
N LEU A 118 -9.17 19.01 -5.52
CA LEU A 118 -8.95 17.57 -5.53
C LEU A 118 -9.67 16.88 -4.35
N ARG A 119 -9.55 17.44 -3.15
CA ARG A 119 -10.24 16.94 -1.96
C ARG A 119 -11.75 16.99 -2.14
N GLY A 120 -12.28 18.07 -2.70
CA GLY A 120 -13.70 18.22 -3.00
C GLY A 120 -14.22 17.17 -3.97
N VAL A 121 -13.43 16.80 -4.99
CA VAL A 121 -13.76 15.69 -5.89
C VAL A 121 -13.78 14.36 -5.14
N MET A 122 -12.74 14.04 -4.38
CA MET A 122 -12.63 12.79 -3.64
C MET A 122 -13.75 12.62 -2.60
N MET A 123 -14.04 13.64 -1.81
CA MET A 123 -15.11 13.58 -0.80
C MET A 123 -16.49 13.39 -1.43
N ARG A 124 -16.76 14.03 -2.58
CA ARG A 124 -18.01 13.81 -3.32
C ARG A 124 -18.13 12.38 -3.83
N GLN A 125 -17.06 11.81 -4.39
CA GLN A 125 -17.04 10.43 -4.86
C GLN A 125 -17.25 9.44 -3.71
N ILE A 126 -16.54 9.62 -2.58
CA ILE A 126 -16.71 8.78 -1.39
C ILE A 126 -18.15 8.88 -0.85
N GLY A 127 -18.71 10.09 -0.77
CA GLY A 127 -20.09 10.28 -0.32
C GLY A 127 -21.12 9.61 -1.24
N ALA A 128 -20.92 9.69 -2.56
CA ALA A 128 -21.76 9.03 -3.55
C ALA A 128 -21.70 7.49 -3.46
N GLU A 129 -20.49 6.93 -3.27
CA GLU A 129 -20.30 5.47 -3.13
C GLU A 129 -20.86 4.91 -1.82
N THR A 130 -20.74 5.67 -0.73
CA THR A 130 -21.14 5.24 0.62
C THR A 130 -22.57 5.63 1.00
N GLY A 131 -23.28 6.36 0.13
CA GLY A 131 -24.60 6.92 0.43
C GLY A 131 -24.60 7.88 1.63
N THR A 132 -23.45 8.47 1.95
CA THR A 132 -23.22 9.27 3.16
C THR A 132 -22.99 10.73 2.80
N ILE A 133 -23.64 11.64 3.52
CA ILE A 133 -23.38 13.08 3.40
C ILE A 133 -22.15 13.40 4.24
N ILE A 134 -21.05 13.75 3.57
CA ILE A 134 -19.82 14.19 4.23
C ILE A 134 -19.88 15.72 4.37
N ALA A 135 -20.14 16.21 5.58
CA ALA A 135 -20.05 17.62 5.93
C ALA A 135 -18.76 17.86 6.73
N THR A 136 -17.85 18.66 6.19
CA THR A 136 -16.60 19.08 6.86
C THR A 136 -16.69 20.57 7.18
N SER A 137 -16.26 20.98 8.38
CA SER A 137 -16.01 22.38 8.70
C SER A 137 -14.64 22.78 8.18
N ASP A 138 -14.52 23.96 7.56
CA ASP A 138 -13.31 24.49 6.89
C ASP A 138 -12.02 24.32 7.70
N ASP A 139 -12.09 24.43 9.03
CA ASP A 139 -10.92 24.55 9.89
C ASP A 139 -10.22 23.22 10.23
N ARG A 140 -10.79 22.07 9.83
CA ARG A 140 -10.18 20.74 10.01
C ARG A 140 -10.38 19.89 8.77
N LEU A 141 -9.43 20.02 7.84
CA LEU A 141 -9.32 19.24 6.61
C LEU A 141 -9.10 17.75 6.95
N LEU A 142 -10.19 16.98 7.08
CA LEU A 142 -10.10 15.53 7.19
C LEU A 142 -9.44 14.98 5.91
N PRO A 143 -8.34 14.22 6.03
CA PRO A 143 -7.82 13.48 4.90
C PRO A 143 -8.86 12.48 4.40
N TRP A 144 -8.96 12.33 3.09
CA TRP A 144 -9.91 11.43 2.45
C TRP A 144 -9.74 9.96 2.92
N TRP A 145 -8.52 9.54 3.29
CA TRP A 145 -8.27 8.20 3.83
C TRP A 145 -8.82 7.97 5.25
N LEU A 146 -9.18 9.04 5.98
CA LEU A 146 -9.89 8.96 7.26
C LEU A 146 -11.41 8.97 7.08
N ALA A 147 -11.92 9.45 5.94
CA ALA A 147 -13.35 9.39 5.62
C ALA A 147 -13.82 7.96 5.29
N LYS A 148 -12.91 7.12 4.79
CA LYS A 148 -13.14 5.68 4.62
C LYS A 148 -12.88 4.96 5.95
N ALA A 149 -13.77 5.12 6.92
CA ALA A 149 -13.76 4.26 8.11
C ALA A 149 -13.92 2.80 7.66
N ASP A 150 -13.08 1.89 8.16
CA ASP A 150 -13.15 0.46 7.84
C ASP A 150 -14.58 -0.07 8.04
N PRO A 151 -15.17 -0.79 7.07
CA PRO A 151 -16.35 -1.57 7.36
C PRO A 151 -15.93 -2.66 8.37
N LYS A 152 -16.52 -2.60 9.57
CA LYS A 152 -16.46 -3.69 10.55
C LYS A 152 -17.09 -4.97 10.00
#